data_AF-A0A1S2HX04-F1
#
_entry.id   AF-A0A1S2HX04-F1
#
_cell.length_a   1.000
_cell.length_b   1.000
_cell.length_c   1.000
_cell.angle_alpha   90.00
_cell.angle_beta   90.00
_cell.angle_gamma   90.00
#
_symmetry.space_group_name_H-M   'P 1'
#
loop_
_entity.id
_entity.type
_entity.pdbx_description
1 polymer ?
#
loop_
_entity_poly.entity_id
_entity_poly.type
_entity_poly.pdbx_seq_one_letter_code
_entity_poly.pdbx_strand_id
1 'polypeptide(L)'
;MTTSSVAAPDAPAKSRGGARVAVQKFGTFLSGMVMPNIAIFIAWGIITAFFIETGWTPVGILGGFGETGGVANVGLVGPILTYLIPLAIAIQGGRMVYETRGAVVGSIMTMGVIIGANGTTMILGAMICGPLGAYLIKQIDKIWDGKIKPGFEMLVNNYAAGILGFGLAMVGFFWLAPLFKLIAEGLGDAVNFLVQHSLLPLASVIIEPAKVFFLNNAINHGVLDQLGAQQVQESGKSILFLLEANPGPGLGILLAFTFFGVGIARSTAPGAIIIQFLGGIHEIYFPYVLQKPILFIAVILGGATGVATNVAFHSGLVAPASPGSIFAVLGATAKDSFLGVILSVILSAAVSFAVASFFLIATRKRDLASGTGGDMSAAMAKLQANKGRDVNSATSGLLGNNSPANEQESEAALGGVGAGTATATKVHNVVFACDAGMGSSAMGASVLRNKVKKAGIEGVTVVNKAIANLTGDEDLIITQEELTDRAKQKNPNAQHVSVGNFMNAPQYDQVVEQLKNQ
;
A
#
# COMPACT_ATOMS: atom_id res chain seq x y z
N MET A 1 43.52 -9.63 -46.25
CA MET A 1 42.50 -8.56 -46.20
C MET A 1 41.17 -9.20 -45.84
N THR A 2 40.80 -9.15 -44.58
CA THR A 2 39.51 -9.64 -44.04
C THR A 2 38.57 -8.46 -43.94
N THR A 3 37.53 -8.42 -44.78
CA THR A 3 36.48 -7.40 -44.72
C THR A 3 35.44 -7.80 -43.68
N SER A 4 35.37 -7.05 -42.58
CA SER A 4 34.34 -7.12 -41.56
C SER A 4 33.05 -6.46 -42.05
N SER A 5 31.94 -7.21 -42.12
CA SER A 5 30.60 -6.64 -42.28
C SER A 5 30.06 -6.22 -40.91
N VAL A 6 29.87 -4.93 -40.70
CA VAL A 6 29.19 -4.38 -39.51
C VAL A 6 27.69 -4.59 -39.68
N ALA A 7 27.09 -5.38 -38.78
CA ALA A 7 25.64 -5.51 -38.69
C ALA A 7 25.03 -4.23 -38.11
N ALA A 8 23.97 -3.73 -38.74
CA ALA A 8 23.21 -2.57 -38.28
C ALA A 8 22.49 -2.87 -36.94
N PRO A 9 22.29 -1.87 -36.06
CA PRO A 9 21.60 -2.08 -34.80
C PRO A 9 20.11 -2.35 -35.04
N ASP A 10 19.61 -3.44 -34.47
CA ASP A 10 18.20 -3.81 -34.48
C ASP A 10 17.32 -2.68 -33.92
N ALA A 11 16.23 -2.41 -34.62
CA ALA A 11 15.19 -1.48 -34.19
C ALA A 11 14.56 -1.93 -32.86
N PRO A 12 14.20 -0.99 -31.96
CA PRO A 12 13.66 -1.35 -30.65
C PRO A 12 12.30 -2.05 -30.80
N ALA A 13 12.20 -3.24 -30.21
CA ALA A 13 10.98 -4.03 -30.18
C ALA A 13 9.82 -3.25 -29.52
N LYS A 14 8.68 -3.18 -30.22
CA LYS A 14 7.42 -2.58 -29.74
C LYS A 14 7.04 -3.13 -28.36
N SER A 15 6.91 -2.25 -27.37
CA SER A 15 6.64 -2.63 -25.98
C SER A 15 5.24 -3.23 -25.80
N ARG A 16 5.17 -4.49 -25.37
CA ARG A 16 3.95 -5.17 -24.90
C ARG A 16 3.46 -4.66 -23.52
N GLY A 17 3.74 -3.41 -23.15
CA GLY A 17 3.62 -2.90 -21.77
C GLY A 17 2.30 -2.21 -21.38
N GLY A 18 1.48 -1.77 -22.34
CA GLY A 18 0.35 -0.87 -22.07
C GLY A 18 -0.69 -1.39 -21.09
N ALA A 19 -1.21 -2.60 -21.31
CA ALA A 19 -2.28 -3.17 -20.48
C ALA A 19 -1.80 -3.49 -19.05
N ARG A 20 -0.58 -4.03 -18.90
CA ARG A 20 0.01 -4.32 -17.60
C ARG A 20 0.25 -3.06 -16.77
N VAL A 21 0.77 -2.01 -17.41
CA VAL A 21 0.99 -0.71 -16.76
C VAL A 21 -0.34 -0.05 -16.36
N ALA A 22 -1.40 -0.19 -17.17
CA ALA A 22 -2.72 0.32 -16.83
C ALA A 22 -3.34 -0.40 -15.62
N VAL A 23 -3.30 -1.73 -15.58
CA VAL A 23 -3.76 -2.52 -14.43
C VAL A 23 -2.99 -2.16 -13.15
N GLN A 24 -1.69 -1.96 -13.28
CA GLN A 24 -0.85 -1.59 -12.15
C GLN A 24 -1.19 -0.18 -11.64
N LYS A 25 -1.30 0.82 -12.52
CA LYS A 25 -1.71 2.19 -12.15
C LYS A 25 -3.07 2.20 -11.47
N PHE A 26 -4.00 1.39 -11.96
CA PHE A 26 -5.32 1.21 -11.36
C PHE A 26 -5.21 0.62 -9.94
N GLY A 27 -4.43 -0.45 -9.75
CA GLY A 27 -4.19 -1.03 -8.44
C GLY A 27 -3.54 -0.06 -7.45
N THR A 28 -2.53 0.71 -7.88
CA THR A 28 -1.88 1.74 -7.07
C THR A 28 -2.87 2.85 -6.68
N PHE A 29 -3.73 3.28 -7.60
CA PHE A 29 -4.76 4.28 -7.33
C PHE A 29 -5.76 3.78 -6.27
N LEU A 30 -6.30 2.57 -6.42
CA LEU A 30 -7.22 1.97 -5.44
C LEU A 30 -6.56 1.82 -4.06
N SER A 31 -5.31 1.38 -4.04
CA SER A 31 -4.54 1.27 -2.78
C SER A 31 -4.39 2.64 -2.11
N GLY A 32 -4.12 3.69 -2.89
CA GLY A 32 -3.99 5.06 -2.40
C GLY A 32 -5.27 5.61 -1.76
N MET A 33 -6.43 5.04 -2.08
CA MET A 33 -7.71 5.41 -1.45
C MET A 33 -7.90 4.77 -0.08
N VAL A 34 -7.33 3.59 0.15
CA VAL A 34 -7.58 2.77 1.35
C VAL A 34 -6.46 2.88 2.37
N MET A 35 -5.19 2.83 1.95
CA MET A 35 -4.04 2.80 2.86
C MET A 35 -3.98 3.99 3.84
N PRO A 36 -4.25 5.25 3.44
CA PRO A 36 -4.27 6.37 4.39
C PRO A 36 -5.34 6.24 5.49
N ASN A 37 -6.35 5.38 5.26
CA ASN A 37 -7.49 5.16 6.13
C ASN A 37 -7.39 3.87 6.96
N ILE A 38 -6.24 3.17 6.93
CA ILE A 38 -6.05 1.86 7.60
C ILE A 38 -6.32 1.91 9.11
N ALA A 39 -6.07 3.05 9.76
CA ALA A 39 -6.35 3.25 11.18
C ALA A 39 -7.84 3.08 11.52
N ILE A 40 -8.74 3.43 10.60
CA ILE A 40 -10.19 3.25 10.78
C ILE A 40 -10.53 1.76 10.79
N PHE A 41 -9.95 0.96 9.89
CA PHE A 41 -10.15 -0.49 9.84
C PHE A 41 -9.63 -1.17 11.11
N ILE A 42 -8.46 -0.75 11.62
CA ILE A 42 -7.89 -1.29 12.86
C ILE A 42 -8.81 -0.96 14.05
N ALA A 43 -9.23 0.30 14.20
CA ALA A 43 -10.12 0.71 15.27
C ALA A 43 -11.46 -0.03 15.21
N TRP A 44 -12.06 -0.12 14.01
CA TRP A 44 -13.28 -0.89 13.76
C TRP A 44 -13.11 -2.36 14.13
N GLY A 45 -12.00 -2.98 13.73
CA GLY A 45 -11.72 -4.38 14.03
C GLY A 45 -11.59 -4.65 15.52
N ILE A 46 -10.93 -3.77 16.27
CA ILE A 46 -10.83 -3.88 17.74
C ILE A 46 -12.21 -3.75 18.39
N ILE A 47 -13.00 -2.74 18.00
CA ILE A 47 -14.36 -2.55 18.52
C ILE A 47 -15.21 -3.79 18.23
N THR A 48 -15.12 -4.31 17.01
CA THR A 48 -15.86 -5.50 16.57
C THR A 48 -15.44 -6.73 17.36
N ALA A 49 -14.12 -6.95 17.51
CA ALA A 49 -13.59 -8.08 18.26
C ALA A 49 -14.03 -8.09 19.73
N PHE A 50 -14.12 -6.93 20.38
CA PHE A 50 -14.48 -6.85 21.79
C PHE A 50 -15.99 -6.83 22.02
N PHE A 51 -16.71 -5.95 21.33
CA PHE A 51 -18.01 -5.50 21.82
C PHE A 51 -19.22 -6.10 21.14
N ILE A 52 -19.11 -6.79 20.01
CA ILE A 52 -20.27 -7.50 19.40
C ILE A 52 -20.71 -8.68 20.28
N GLU A 53 -21.87 -9.26 19.98
CA GLU A 53 -22.46 -10.35 20.77
C GLU A 53 -21.52 -11.55 20.92
N THR A 54 -20.79 -11.89 19.86
CA THR A 54 -19.77 -12.95 19.84
C THR A 54 -18.37 -12.48 20.26
N GLY A 55 -18.21 -11.21 20.60
CA GLY A 55 -16.95 -10.56 20.92
C GLY A 55 -16.35 -10.93 22.28
N TRP A 56 -15.10 -10.54 22.54
CA TRP A 56 -14.34 -10.79 23.78
C TRP A 56 -15.08 -10.37 25.04
N THR A 57 -15.59 -9.16 25.06
CA THR A 57 -16.35 -8.56 26.15
C THR A 57 -17.62 -7.92 25.58
N PRO A 58 -18.68 -8.70 25.30
CA PRO A 58 -19.87 -8.20 24.62
C PRO A 58 -20.53 -7.05 25.40
N VAL A 59 -20.82 -5.95 24.71
CA VAL A 59 -21.48 -4.77 25.30
C VAL A 59 -22.54 -4.27 24.33
N GLY A 60 -23.83 -4.56 24.60
CA GLY A 60 -24.92 -4.32 23.65
C GLY A 60 -24.98 -2.91 23.07
N ILE A 61 -24.81 -1.89 23.91
CA ILE A 61 -24.83 -0.47 23.49
C ILE A 61 -23.67 -0.10 22.54
N LEU A 62 -22.51 -0.76 22.64
CA LEU A 62 -21.35 -0.52 21.78
C LEU A 62 -21.30 -1.49 20.58
N GLY A 63 -21.68 -2.73 20.80
CA GLY A 63 -21.71 -3.80 19.80
C GLY A 63 -22.87 -3.69 18.82
N GLY A 64 -23.95 -3.00 19.19
CA GLY A 64 -25.13 -2.84 18.34
C GLY A 64 -26.12 -3.99 18.45
N PHE A 65 -26.25 -4.58 19.64
CA PHE A 65 -27.20 -5.66 19.91
C PHE A 65 -28.02 -5.37 21.18
N GLY A 66 -29.20 -5.98 21.25
CA GLY A 66 -30.19 -5.72 22.31
C GLY A 66 -30.79 -4.32 22.25
N GLU A 67 -31.51 -3.95 23.32
CA GLU A 67 -32.24 -2.70 23.42
C GLU A 67 -31.84 -1.95 24.69
N THR A 68 -31.75 -0.62 24.61
CA THR A 68 -31.62 0.26 25.77
C THR A 68 -32.86 1.13 25.86
N GLY A 69 -33.68 0.93 26.90
CA GLY A 69 -34.93 1.69 27.08
C GLY A 69 -35.97 1.46 25.98
N GLY A 70 -36.01 0.26 25.38
CA GLY A 70 -36.94 -0.10 24.30
C GLY A 70 -36.53 0.40 22.90
N VAL A 71 -35.31 0.92 22.76
CA VAL A 71 -34.73 1.34 21.48
C VAL A 71 -33.56 0.42 21.13
N ALA A 72 -33.56 -0.13 19.92
CA ALA A 72 -32.48 -0.98 19.42
C ALA A 72 -31.14 -0.26 19.46
N ASN A 73 -30.12 -0.92 20.02
CA ASN A 73 -28.79 -0.36 20.09
C ASN A 73 -28.17 -0.34 18.69
N VAL A 74 -27.81 0.85 18.20
CA VAL A 74 -27.14 1.01 16.89
C VAL A 74 -25.69 0.53 16.95
N GLY A 75 -25.03 0.69 18.10
CA GLY A 75 -23.61 0.36 18.27
C GLY A 75 -22.66 1.25 17.47
N LEU A 76 -21.37 0.94 17.56
CA LEU A 76 -20.30 1.59 16.81
C LEU A 76 -19.91 0.80 15.55
N VAL A 77 -20.06 -0.52 15.58
CA VAL A 77 -19.59 -1.44 14.52
C VAL A 77 -20.31 -1.18 13.20
N GLY A 78 -21.65 -1.15 13.22
CA GLY A 78 -22.48 -0.94 12.03
C GLY A 78 -22.24 0.43 11.36
N PRO A 79 -22.33 1.55 12.11
CA PRO A 79 -22.10 2.88 11.54
C PRO A 79 -20.69 3.11 11.00
N ILE A 80 -19.65 2.61 11.67
CA ILE A 80 -18.27 2.74 11.19
C ILE A 80 -18.11 2.00 9.85
N LEU A 81 -18.66 0.78 9.75
CA LEU A 81 -18.61 -0.01 8.53
C LEU A 81 -19.41 0.61 7.38
N THR A 82 -20.62 1.08 7.67
CA THR A 82 -21.57 1.54 6.64
C THR A 82 -21.27 2.95 6.16
N TYR A 83 -20.82 3.83 7.06
CA TYR A 83 -20.63 5.25 6.76
C TYR A 83 -19.16 5.65 6.79
N LEU A 84 -18.48 5.48 7.92
CA LEU A 84 -17.16 6.07 8.13
C LEU A 84 -16.12 5.52 7.14
N ILE A 85 -16.03 4.20 6.99
CA ILE A 85 -15.06 3.55 6.10
C ILE A 85 -15.31 3.95 4.63
N PRO A 86 -16.51 3.77 4.04
CA PRO A 86 -16.77 4.18 2.67
C PRO A 86 -16.56 5.67 2.42
N LEU A 87 -16.99 6.55 3.33
CA LEU A 87 -16.83 7.99 3.15
C LEU A 87 -15.35 8.41 3.21
N ALA A 88 -14.56 7.84 4.12
CA ALA A 88 -13.13 8.12 4.19
C ALA A 88 -12.40 7.73 2.89
N ILE A 89 -12.78 6.59 2.31
CA ILE A 89 -12.28 6.12 1.01
C ILE A 89 -12.70 7.08 -0.11
N ALA A 90 -13.97 7.50 -0.16
CA ALA A 90 -14.45 8.42 -1.18
C ALA A 90 -13.81 9.81 -1.09
N ILE A 91 -13.60 10.33 0.13
CA ILE A 91 -12.90 11.58 0.40
C ILE A 91 -11.47 11.50 -0.15
N GLN A 92 -10.76 10.41 0.17
CA GLN A 92 -9.39 10.22 -0.29
C GLN A 92 -9.32 10.08 -1.83
N GLY A 93 -10.20 9.28 -2.43
CA GLY A 93 -10.28 9.13 -3.88
C GLY A 93 -10.64 10.42 -4.60
N GLY A 94 -11.59 11.18 -4.06
CA GLY A 94 -11.96 12.49 -4.60
C GLY A 94 -10.81 13.49 -4.50
N ARG A 95 -10.07 13.47 -3.38
CA ARG A 95 -8.87 14.29 -3.19
C ARG A 95 -7.77 13.98 -4.19
N MET A 96 -7.54 12.70 -4.49
CA MET A 96 -6.54 12.28 -5.48
C MET A 96 -6.85 12.77 -6.91
N VAL A 97 -8.12 13.09 -7.23
CA VAL A 97 -8.54 13.57 -8.56
C VAL A 97 -8.59 15.10 -8.63
N TYR A 98 -9.12 15.75 -7.58
CA TYR A 98 -9.35 17.20 -7.58
C TYR A 98 -9.33 17.83 -6.18
N GLU A 99 -8.38 17.41 -5.34
CA GLU A 99 -8.10 17.96 -4.01
C GLU A 99 -9.36 18.08 -3.14
N THR A 100 -9.44 19.07 -2.25
CA THR A 100 -10.55 19.24 -1.30
C THR A 100 -11.91 19.38 -2.01
N ARG A 101 -11.95 20.05 -3.17
CA ARG A 101 -13.20 20.21 -3.94
C ARG A 101 -13.73 18.87 -4.44
N GLY A 102 -12.82 18.06 -4.99
CA GLY A 102 -13.13 16.70 -5.41
C GLY A 102 -13.57 15.82 -4.25
N ALA A 103 -12.88 15.92 -3.11
CA ALA A 103 -13.23 15.18 -1.90
C ALA A 103 -14.67 15.45 -1.42
N VAL A 104 -15.07 16.73 -1.39
CA VAL A 104 -16.43 17.14 -0.96
C VAL A 104 -17.48 16.60 -1.92
N VAL A 105 -17.38 16.88 -3.22
CA VAL A 105 -18.40 16.43 -4.19
C VAL A 105 -18.45 14.91 -4.31
N GLY A 106 -17.28 14.25 -4.32
CA GLY A 106 -17.18 12.79 -4.31
C GLY A 106 -17.83 12.15 -3.08
N SER A 107 -17.67 12.76 -1.89
CA SER A 107 -18.32 12.29 -0.67
C SER A 107 -19.84 12.46 -0.70
N ILE A 108 -20.36 13.55 -1.29
CA ILE A 108 -21.81 13.78 -1.41
C ILE A 108 -22.44 12.73 -2.34
N MET A 109 -21.83 12.47 -3.49
CA MET A 109 -22.27 11.42 -4.41
C MET A 109 -22.24 10.04 -3.74
N THR A 110 -21.15 9.75 -3.02
CA THR A 110 -20.98 8.48 -2.30
C THR A 110 -22.03 8.33 -1.19
N MET A 111 -22.37 9.40 -0.47
CA MET A 111 -23.43 9.36 0.54
C MET A 111 -24.76 8.95 -0.10
N GLY A 112 -25.09 9.48 -1.28
CA GLY A 112 -26.27 9.05 -2.05
C GLY A 112 -26.29 7.53 -2.28
N VAL A 113 -25.14 6.96 -2.67
CA VAL A 113 -25.00 5.52 -2.87
C VAL A 113 -25.15 4.72 -1.57
N ILE A 114 -24.52 5.17 -0.49
CA ILE A 114 -24.58 4.48 0.81
C ILE A 114 -26.02 4.41 1.33
N ILE A 115 -26.75 5.53 1.30
CA ILE A 115 -28.13 5.57 1.80
C ILE A 115 -29.06 4.80 0.87
N GLY A 116 -28.91 4.95 -0.45
CA GLY A 116 -29.73 4.22 -1.43
C GLY A 116 -29.55 2.69 -1.37
N ALA A 117 -28.42 2.22 -0.82
CA ALA A 117 -28.12 0.81 -0.66
C ALA A 117 -28.86 0.13 0.50
N ASN A 118 -29.58 0.89 1.33
CA ASN A 118 -30.42 0.38 2.43
C ASN A 118 -29.68 -0.62 3.35
N GLY A 119 -28.54 -0.20 3.89
CA GLY A 119 -27.78 -0.99 4.88
C GLY A 119 -26.71 -1.90 4.28
N THR A 120 -26.66 -2.09 2.96
CA THR A 120 -25.55 -2.79 2.32
C THR A 120 -24.29 -1.90 2.29
N THR A 121 -23.16 -2.43 2.77
CA THR A 121 -21.88 -1.70 2.81
C THR A 121 -21.32 -1.39 1.40
N MET A 122 -21.07 -0.10 1.11
CA MET A 122 -20.72 0.39 -0.23
C MET A 122 -19.26 0.88 -0.39
N ILE A 123 -18.27 0.06 -0.01
CA ILE A 123 -16.84 0.36 -0.29
C ILE A 123 -16.57 0.42 -1.80
N LEU A 124 -17.02 -0.56 -2.59
CA LEU A 124 -16.91 -0.51 -4.07
C LEU A 124 -17.59 0.74 -4.64
N GLY A 125 -18.79 1.05 -4.15
CA GLY A 125 -19.53 2.26 -4.52
C GLY A 125 -18.73 3.52 -4.23
N ALA A 126 -18.11 3.62 -3.06
CA ALA A 126 -17.23 4.73 -2.68
C ALA A 126 -15.95 4.82 -3.53
N MET A 127 -15.36 3.67 -3.85
CA MET A 127 -14.14 3.61 -4.68
C MET A 127 -14.37 4.14 -6.10
N ILE A 128 -15.59 4.02 -6.61
CA ILE A 128 -15.99 4.52 -7.93
C ILE A 128 -16.52 5.96 -7.83
N CYS A 129 -17.46 6.20 -6.92
CA CYS A 129 -18.19 7.47 -6.84
C CYS A 129 -17.34 8.63 -6.30
N GLY A 130 -16.39 8.38 -5.40
CA GLY A 130 -15.49 9.41 -4.89
C GLY A 130 -14.67 10.07 -6.03
N PRO A 131 -13.84 9.30 -6.76
CA PRO A 131 -13.10 9.79 -7.91
C PRO A 131 -13.99 10.32 -9.05
N LEU A 132 -15.13 9.66 -9.32
CA LEU A 132 -16.05 10.08 -10.39
C LEU A 132 -16.69 11.43 -10.08
N GLY A 133 -17.20 11.63 -8.86
CA GLY A 133 -17.77 12.92 -8.43
C GLY A 133 -16.72 14.03 -8.50
N ALA A 134 -15.48 13.75 -8.10
CA ALA A 134 -14.36 14.67 -8.22
C ALA A 134 -14.00 15.00 -9.68
N TYR A 135 -14.03 14.01 -10.56
CA TYR A 135 -13.81 14.22 -11.98
C TYR A 135 -14.89 15.12 -12.61
N LEU A 136 -16.16 14.91 -12.25
CA LEU A 136 -17.27 15.69 -12.78
C LEU A 136 -17.19 17.16 -12.34
N ILE A 137 -16.93 17.44 -11.06
CA ILE A 137 -16.77 18.84 -10.62
C ILE A 137 -15.55 19.49 -11.27
N LYS A 138 -14.45 18.75 -11.47
CA LYS A 138 -13.27 19.24 -12.19
C LYS A 138 -13.60 19.66 -13.62
N GLN A 139 -14.51 18.96 -14.29
CA GLN A 139 -14.94 19.35 -15.64
C GLN A 139 -15.88 20.57 -15.62
N ILE A 140 -16.76 20.67 -14.61
CA ILE A 140 -17.61 21.86 -14.46
C ILE A 140 -16.77 23.10 -14.18
N ASP A 141 -15.82 23.03 -13.25
CA ASP A 141 -14.99 24.18 -12.88
C ASP A 141 -14.18 24.70 -14.08
N LYS A 142 -13.69 23.81 -14.96
CA LYS A 142 -13.00 24.21 -16.21
C LYS A 142 -13.84 25.08 -17.15
N ILE A 143 -15.17 24.98 -17.12
CA ILE A 143 -16.04 25.77 -18.02
C ILE A 143 -15.98 27.26 -17.65
N TRP A 144 -15.76 27.56 -16.36
CA TRP A 144 -15.84 28.90 -15.78
C TRP A 144 -14.47 29.43 -15.31
N ASP A 145 -13.42 28.61 -15.43
CA ASP A 145 -12.05 28.97 -15.08
C ASP A 145 -11.59 30.26 -15.80
N GLY A 146 -11.05 31.20 -15.03
CA GLY A 146 -10.68 32.54 -15.51
C GLY A 146 -11.81 33.45 -15.97
N LYS A 147 -13.09 33.04 -15.88
CA LYS A 147 -14.26 33.85 -16.29
C LYS A 147 -14.99 34.51 -15.13
N ILE A 148 -14.73 34.08 -13.90
CA ILE A 148 -15.39 34.59 -12.70
C ILE A 148 -14.64 35.83 -12.21
N LYS A 149 -15.40 36.87 -11.82
CA LYS A 149 -14.80 38.08 -11.28
C LYS A 149 -14.14 37.80 -9.92
N PRO A 150 -12.98 38.41 -9.62
CA PRO A 150 -12.34 38.31 -8.31
C PRO A 150 -13.33 38.65 -7.18
N GLY A 151 -13.33 37.85 -6.11
CA GLY A 151 -14.26 37.97 -4.98
C GLY A 151 -15.58 37.19 -5.14
N PHE A 152 -16.02 36.86 -6.36
CA PHE A 152 -17.18 35.97 -6.59
C PHE A 152 -16.79 34.50 -6.77
N GLU A 153 -15.51 34.22 -6.98
CA GLU A 153 -14.99 32.87 -7.22
C GLU A 153 -15.43 31.88 -6.15
N MET A 154 -15.25 32.21 -4.86
CA MET A 154 -15.64 31.31 -3.77
C MET A 154 -17.15 31.03 -3.74
N LEU A 155 -17.98 32.04 -4.06
CA LEU A 155 -19.43 31.90 -4.09
C LEU A 155 -19.85 30.96 -5.23
N VAL A 156 -19.41 31.25 -6.45
CA VAL A 156 -19.74 30.45 -7.65
C VAL A 156 -19.23 29.02 -7.48
N ASN A 157 -17.99 28.87 -7.03
CA ASN A 157 -17.36 27.56 -6.84
C ASN A 157 -18.09 26.72 -5.79
N ASN A 158 -18.58 27.29 -4.69
CA ASN A 158 -19.32 26.55 -3.67
C ASN A 158 -20.75 26.21 -4.12
N TYR A 159 -21.46 27.15 -4.76
CA TYR A 159 -22.79 26.87 -5.30
C TYR A 159 -22.76 25.83 -6.41
N ALA A 160 -21.79 25.89 -7.34
CA ALA A 160 -21.62 24.88 -8.38
C ALA A 160 -21.36 23.49 -7.79
N ALA A 161 -20.47 23.40 -6.80
CA ALA A 161 -20.19 22.14 -6.10
C ALA A 161 -21.43 21.62 -5.36
N GLY A 162 -22.22 22.49 -4.72
CA GLY A 162 -23.45 22.12 -4.02
C GLY A 162 -24.55 21.62 -4.97
N ILE A 163 -24.81 22.32 -6.07
CA ILE A 163 -25.83 21.94 -7.06
C ILE A 163 -25.45 20.65 -7.77
N LEU A 164 -24.19 20.53 -8.21
CA LEU A 164 -23.70 19.29 -8.80
C LEU A 164 -23.76 18.16 -7.78
N GLY A 165 -23.29 18.40 -6.56
CA GLY A 165 -23.33 17.42 -5.47
C GLY A 165 -24.74 16.92 -5.21
N PHE A 166 -25.73 17.80 -5.13
CA PHE A 166 -27.14 17.42 -5.01
C PHE A 166 -27.58 16.48 -6.15
N GLY A 167 -27.33 16.87 -7.40
CA GLY A 167 -27.68 16.04 -8.56
C GLY A 167 -26.99 14.67 -8.52
N LEU A 168 -25.70 14.64 -8.18
CA LEU A 168 -24.93 13.40 -8.08
C LEU A 168 -25.35 12.52 -6.90
N ALA A 169 -25.78 13.10 -5.78
CA ALA A 169 -26.36 12.33 -4.67
C ALA A 169 -27.67 11.66 -5.08
N MET A 170 -28.54 12.36 -5.81
CA MET A 170 -29.77 11.76 -6.36
C MET A 170 -29.44 10.66 -7.37
N VAL A 171 -28.44 10.88 -8.23
CA VAL A 171 -27.95 9.84 -9.15
C VAL A 171 -27.43 8.61 -8.39
N GLY A 172 -26.64 8.87 -7.35
CA GLY A 172 -26.10 7.87 -6.44
C GLY A 172 -27.20 7.02 -5.81
N PHE A 173 -28.22 7.68 -5.27
CA PHE A 173 -29.31 7.04 -4.54
C PHE A 173 -30.23 6.21 -5.45
N PHE A 174 -30.73 6.77 -6.55
CA PHE A 174 -31.77 6.12 -7.35
C PHE A 174 -31.25 5.14 -8.39
N TRP A 175 -30.04 5.34 -8.92
CA TRP A 175 -29.52 4.51 -10.02
C TRP A 175 -28.28 3.72 -9.65
N LEU A 176 -27.29 4.35 -9.03
CA LEU A 176 -26.02 3.67 -8.76
C LEU A 176 -26.10 2.71 -7.57
N ALA A 177 -26.86 3.05 -6.52
CA ALA A 177 -27.02 2.16 -5.38
C ALA A 177 -27.65 0.80 -5.74
N PRO A 178 -28.79 0.74 -6.47
CA PRO A 178 -29.32 -0.55 -6.93
C PRO A 178 -28.34 -1.33 -7.79
N LEU A 179 -27.60 -0.66 -8.67
CA LEU A 179 -26.58 -1.28 -9.51
C LEU A 179 -25.46 -1.92 -8.69
N PHE A 180 -24.87 -1.18 -7.76
CA PHE A 180 -23.79 -1.70 -6.93
C PHE A 180 -24.27 -2.78 -5.97
N LYS A 181 -25.51 -2.68 -5.48
CA LYS A 181 -26.14 -3.72 -4.66
C LYS A 181 -26.25 -5.04 -5.43
N LEU A 182 -26.75 -5.02 -6.67
CA LEU A 182 -26.82 -6.20 -7.53
C LEU A 182 -25.44 -6.85 -7.75
N ILE A 183 -24.40 -6.04 -7.93
CA ILE A 183 -23.02 -6.54 -8.09
C ILE A 183 -22.55 -7.19 -6.79
N ALA A 184 -22.77 -6.55 -5.64
CA ALA A 184 -22.35 -7.06 -4.34
C ALA A 184 -23.06 -8.38 -3.99
N GLU A 185 -24.38 -8.44 -4.20
CA GLU A 185 -25.19 -9.66 -3.99
C GLU A 185 -24.72 -10.79 -4.90
N GLY A 186 -24.53 -10.52 -6.21
CA GLY A 186 -24.05 -11.53 -7.15
C GLY A 186 -22.64 -12.07 -6.81
N LEU A 187 -21.74 -11.21 -6.33
CA LEU A 187 -20.43 -11.64 -5.84
C LEU A 187 -20.54 -12.44 -4.53
N GLY A 188 -21.43 -12.03 -3.63
CA GLY A 188 -21.73 -12.75 -2.39
C GLY A 188 -22.28 -14.16 -2.66
N ASP A 189 -23.22 -14.29 -3.60
CA ASP A 189 -23.80 -15.57 -4.00
C ASP A 189 -22.76 -16.50 -4.63
N ALA A 190 -21.88 -15.97 -5.49
CA ALA A 190 -20.79 -16.74 -6.08
C ALA A 190 -19.82 -17.27 -5.00
N VAL A 191 -19.49 -16.43 -4.02
CA VAL A 191 -18.65 -16.84 -2.90
C VAL A 191 -19.36 -17.87 -2.01
N ASN A 192 -20.63 -17.66 -1.68
CA ASN A 192 -21.43 -18.59 -0.90
C ASN A 192 -21.53 -19.97 -1.57
N PHE A 193 -21.70 -20.00 -2.90
CA PHE A 193 -21.65 -21.24 -3.68
C PHE A 193 -20.31 -21.97 -3.51
N LEU A 194 -19.18 -21.26 -3.60
CA LEU A 194 -17.86 -21.86 -3.39
C LEU A 194 -17.66 -22.40 -1.98
N VAL A 195 -18.20 -21.70 -0.96
CA VAL A 195 -18.15 -22.15 0.43
C VAL A 195 -19.00 -23.41 0.63
N GLN A 196 -20.26 -23.40 0.18
CA GLN A 196 -21.20 -24.50 0.38
C GLN A 196 -20.75 -25.80 -0.31
N HIS A 197 -20.08 -25.68 -1.45
CA HIS A 197 -19.54 -26.84 -2.16
C HIS A 197 -18.10 -27.21 -1.78
N SER A 198 -17.51 -26.59 -0.73
CA SER A 198 -16.11 -26.77 -0.32
C SER A 198 -15.10 -26.53 -1.46
N LEU A 199 -15.47 -25.70 -2.44
CA LEU A 199 -14.67 -25.34 -3.61
C LEU A 199 -13.84 -24.07 -3.38
N LEU A 200 -14.02 -23.39 -2.24
CA LEU A 200 -13.26 -22.19 -1.88
C LEU A 200 -11.73 -22.35 -1.99
N PRO A 201 -11.10 -23.52 -1.72
CA PRO A 201 -9.67 -23.71 -1.94
C PRO A 201 -9.22 -23.40 -3.38
N LEU A 202 -10.09 -23.58 -4.37
CA LEU A 202 -9.81 -23.27 -5.78
C LEU A 202 -9.63 -21.77 -6.03
N ALA A 203 -10.17 -20.90 -5.16
CA ALA A 203 -9.94 -19.46 -5.26
C ALA A 203 -8.45 -19.11 -5.17
N SER A 204 -7.64 -19.93 -4.50
CA SER A 204 -6.19 -19.76 -4.38
C SER A 204 -5.46 -19.79 -5.73
N VAL A 205 -6.03 -20.46 -6.75
CA VAL A 205 -5.48 -20.47 -8.12
C VAL A 205 -5.47 -19.07 -8.74
N ILE A 206 -6.42 -18.21 -8.34
CA ILE A 206 -6.54 -16.84 -8.82
C ILE A 206 -5.86 -15.88 -7.83
N ILE A 207 -6.16 -16.04 -6.54
CA ILE A 207 -5.73 -15.12 -5.49
C ILE A 207 -4.21 -15.12 -5.32
N GLU A 208 -3.56 -16.28 -5.21
CA GLU A 208 -2.12 -16.33 -4.93
C GLU A 208 -1.28 -15.73 -6.08
N PRO A 209 -1.56 -16.00 -7.37
CA PRO A 209 -0.89 -15.30 -8.45
C PRO A 209 -1.18 -13.80 -8.46
N ALA A 210 -2.43 -13.40 -8.26
CA ALA A 210 -2.82 -12.01 -8.24
C ALA A 210 -2.10 -11.23 -7.11
N LYS A 211 -1.95 -11.84 -5.92
CA LYS A 211 -1.16 -11.29 -4.82
C LYS A 211 0.27 -10.98 -5.26
N VAL A 212 0.98 -11.97 -5.80
CA VAL A 212 2.38 -11.83 -6.25
C VAL A 212 2.53 -10.79 -7.37
N PHE A 213 1.49 -10.61 -8.20
CA PHE A 213 1.42 -9.54 -9.20
C PHE A 213 0.95 -8.19 -8.65
N PHE A 214 0.89 -8.02 -7.33
CA PHE A 214 0.53 -6.78 -6.63
C PHE A 214 -0.93 -6.35 -6.82
N LEU A 215 -1.82 -7.29 -7.13
CA LEU A 215 -3.26 -7.06 -7.26
C LEU A 215 -4.03 -7.36 -5.96
N ASN A 216 -3.32 -7.65 -4.86
CA ASN A 216 -3.92 -7.99 -3.58
C ASN A 216 -4.84 -6.88 -3.03
N ASN A 217 -4.43 -5.62 -3.16
CA ASN A 217 -5.23 -4.50 -2.65
C ASN A 217 -6.56 -4.33 -3.39
N ALA A 218 -6.61 -4.67 -4.68
CA ALA A 218 -7.86 -4.61 -5.46
C ALA A 218 -8.81 -5.75 -5.07
N ILE A 219 -8.27 -6.94 -4.79
CA ILE A 219 -9.06 -8.11 -4.37
C ILE A 219 -9.57 -7.94 -2.94
N ASN A 220 -8.71 -7.57 -2.00
CA ASN A 220 -9.07 -7.37 -0.59
C ASN A 220 -10.08 -6.25 -0.44
N HIS A 221 -9.62 -5.01 -0.63
CA HIS A 221 -10.43 -3.84 -0.30
C HIS A 221 -11.58 -3.61 -1.27
N GLY A 222 -11.47 -4.12 -2.50
CA GLY A 222 -12.51 -3.96 -3.52
C GLY A 222 -13.63 -4.99 -3.43
N VAL A 223 -13.38 -6.19 -2.87
CA VAL A 223 -14.37 -7.29 -2.87
C VAL A 223 -14.40 -8.04 -1.55
N LEU A 224 -13.29 -8.66 -1.14
CA LEU A 224 -13.29 -9.59 0.00
C LEU A 224 -13.62 -8.91 1.33
N ASP A 225 -13.12 -7.69 1.55
CA ASP A 225 -13.35 -6.97 2.80
C ASP A 225 -14.82 -6.60 2.98
N GLN A 226 -15.51 -6.25 1.89
CA GLN A 226 -16.93 -5.93 1.93
C GLN A 226 -17.77 -7.15 2.27
N LEU A 227 -17.55 -8.24 1.54
CA LEU A 227 -18.28 -9.48 1.74
C LEU A 227 -17.99 -10.07 3.12
N GLY A 228 -16.73 -10.01 3.56
CA GLY A 228 -16.33 -10.49 4.88
C GLY A 228 -16.96 -9.67 6.01
N ALA A 229 -17.03 -8.34 5.86
CA ALA A 229 -17.62 -7.49 6.88
C ALA A 229 -19.13 -7.70 7.01
N GLN A 230 -19.84 -7.96 5.90
CA GLN A 230 -21.25 -8.40 5.92
C GLN A 230 -21.40 -9.73 6.66
N GLN A 231 -20.57 -10.73 6.32
CA GLN A 231 -20.59 -12.04 6.99
C GLN A 231 -20.31 -11.95 8.49
N VAL A 232 -19.44 -11.05 8.94
CA VAL A 232 -19.19 -10.84 10.38
C VAL A 232 -20.41 -10.30 11.10
N GLN A 233 -21.19 -9.41 10.48
CA GLN A 233 -22.41 -8.92 11.11
C GLN A 233 -23.44 -10.04 11.32
N GLU A 234 -23.53 -10.98 10.39
CA GLU A 234 -24.51 -12.07 10.45
C GLU A 234 -24.04 -13.27 11.28
N SER A 235 -22.77 -13.65 11.15
CA SER A 235 -22.22 -14.90 11.69
C SER A 235 -21.07 -14.71 12.69
N GLY A 236 -20.67 -13.46 12.96
CA GLY A 236 -19.61 -13.11 13.89
C GLY A 236 -18.19 -13.31 13.37
N LYS A 237 -18.01 -13.95 12.20
CA LYS A 237 -16.70 -14.21 11.59
C LYS A 237 -16.79 -14.35 10.07
N SER A 238 -15.67 -14.20 9.38
CA SER A 238 -15.58 -14.50 7.95
C SER A 238 -14.25 -15.16 7.61
N ILE A 239 -14.33 -16.23 6.81
CA ILE A 239 -13.17 -16.88 6.20
C ILE A 239 -12.52 -15.99 5.13
N LEU A 240 -13.27 -15.06 4.52
CA LEU A 240 -12.82 -14.23 3.40
C LEU A 240 -11.65 -13.33 3.76
N PHE A 241 -11.57 -12.91 5.02
CA PHE A 241 -10.42 -12.15 5.53
C PHE A 241 -9.12 -12.95 5.58
N LEU A 242 -9.18 -14.30 5.58
CA LEU A 242 -7.99 -15.17 5.60
C LEU A 242 -7.48 -15.52 4.20
N LEU A 243 -8.30 -15.37 3.16
CA LEU A 243 -7.95 -15.76 1.79
C LEU A 243 -6.70 -15.05 1.28
N GLU A 244 -6.47 -13.81 1.72
CA GLU A 244 -5.27 -13.05 1.40
C GLU A 244 -4.36 -12.88 2.62
N ALA A 245 -4.92 -12.65 3.82
CA ALA A 245 -4.13 -12.32 4.99
C ALA A 245 -3.32 -13.48 5.59
N ASN A 246 -3.60 -14.73 5.22
CA ASN A 246 -2.86 -15.90 5.71
C ASN A 246 -1.36 -15.79 5.35
N PRO A 247 -0.46 -15.64 6.35
CA PRO A 247 0.97 -15.46 6.08
C PRO A 247 1.71 -16.79 5.80
N GLY A 248 1.04 -17.93 5.96
CA GLY A 248 1.61 -19.27 5.85
C GLY A 248 2.24 -19.57 4.49
N PRO A 249 1.57 -19.36 3.34
CA PRO A 249 2.15 -19.65 2.03
C PRO A 249 3.47 -18.91 1.79
N GLY A 250 3.54 -17.62 2.14
CA GLY A 250 4.75 -16.80 2.05
C GLY A 250 5.86 -17.27 2.99
N LEU A 251 5.52 -17.60 4.24
CA LEU A 251 6.45 -18.18 5.21
C LEU A 251 7.10 -19.46 4.67
N GLY A 252 6.30 -20.34 4.06
CA GLY A 252 6.79 -21.59 3.46
C GLY A 252 7.82 -21.36 2.35
N ILE A 253 7.57 -20.40 1.46
CA ILE A 253 8.53 -19.99 0.41
C ILE A 253 9.83 -19.51 1.04
N LEU A 254 9.76 -18.60 2.00
CA LEU A 254 10.94 -18.00 2.60
C LEU A 254 11.76 -19.01 3.42
N LEU A 255 11.11 -19.94 4.11
CA LEU A 255 11.79 -21.07 4.76
C LEU A 255 12.50 -21.95 3.73
N ALA A 256 11.88 -22.23 2.58
CA ALA A 256 12.49 -23.04 1.52
C ALA A 256 13.75 -22.36 0.97
N PHE A 257 13.73 -21.04 0.76
CA PHE A 257 14.92 -20.29 0.36
C PHE A 257 15.99 -20.20 1.46
N THR A 258 15.60 -20.13 2.73
CA THR A 258 16.53 -20.12 3.86
C THR A 258 17.39 -21.39 3.89
N PHE A 259 16.77 -22.55 3.70
CA PHE A 259 17.47 -23.83 3.77
C PHE A 259 18.07 -24.28 2.43
N PHE A 260 17.35 -24.11 1.32
CA PHE A 260 17.70 -24.68 0.02
C PHE A 260 17.95 -23.67 -1.10
N GLY A 261 17.75 -22.37 -0.83
CA GLY A 261 18.06 -21.30 -1.78
C GLY A 261 19.56 -21.21 -2.09
N VAL A 262 19.89 -20.35 -3.05
CA VAL A 262 21.27 -20.05 -3.44
C VAL A 262 21.46 -18.53 -3.55
N GLY A 263 22.70 -18.07 -3.34
CA GLY A 263 23.06 -16.67 -3.49
C GLY A 263 22.32 -15.72 -2.54
N ILE A 264 21.98 -14.54 -3.04
CA ILE A 264 21.37 -13.44 -2.27
C ILE A 264 19.99 -13.84 -1.75
N ALA A 265 19.22 -14.63 -2.51
CA ALA A 265 17.91 -15.10 -2.08
C ALA A 265 18.01 -15.94 -0.79
N ARG A 266 19.07 -16.75 -0.62
CA ARG A 266 19.27 -17.50 0.63
C ARG A 266 19.64 -16.61 1.81
N SER A 267 20.57 -15.67 1.62
CA SER A 267 21.07 -14.83 2.71
C SER A 267 20.02 -13.83 3.20
N THR A 268 19.12 -13.40 2.32
CA THR A 268 18.05 -12.43 2.64
C THR A 268 16.78 -13.08 3.18
N ALA A 269 16.50 -14.35 2.86
CA ALA A 269 15.25 -15.01 3.26
C ALA A 269 14.95 -14.99 4.77
N PRO A 270 15.92 -15.21 5.70
CA PRO A 270 15.65 -15.14 7.14
C PRO A 270 15.16 -13.77 7.60
N GLY A 271 15.75 -12.68 7.09
CA GLY A 271 15.29 -11.32 7.39
C GLY A 271 13.91 -11.04 6.80
N ALA A 272 13.64 -11.56 5.60
CA ALA A 272 12.34 -11.45 4.96
C ALA A 272 11.23 -12.14 5.76
N ILE A 273 11.51 -13.26 6.45
CA ILE A 273 10.54 -13.95 7.31
C ILE A 273 10.04 -13.01 8.42
N ILE A 274 10.95 -12.28 9.07
CA ILE A 274 10.59 -11.36 10.15
C ILE A 274 9.62 -10.30 9.61
N ILE A 275 9.95 -9.69 8.48
CA ILE A 275 9.15 -8.61 7.90
C ILE A 275 7.79 -9.13 7.38
N GLN A 276 7.79 -10.29 6.74
CA GLN A 276 6.57 -10.87 6.14
C GLN A 276 5.65 -11.47 7.20
N PHE A 277 6.16 -12.36 8.04
CA PHE A 277 5.36 -13.14 8.98
C PHE A 277 4.98 -12.34 10.22
N LEU A 278 5.95 -11.62 10.81
CA LEU A 278 5.72 -10.81 12.02
C LEU A 278 5.30 -9.39 11.68
N GLY A 279 5.86 -8.80 10.63
CA GLY A 279 5.50 -7.45 10.18
C GLY A 279 4.25 -7.39 9.30
N GLY A 280 3.87 -8.50 8.66
CA GLY A 280 2.65 -8.56 7.84
C GLY A 280 2.78 -7.95 6.45
N ILE A 281 4.01 -7.69 5.98
CA ILE A 281 4.27 -7.16 4.63
C ILE A 281 4.50 -8.35 3.69
N HIS A 282 3.42 -8.86 3.11
CA HIS A 282 3.43 -10.05 2.24
C HIS A 282 4.22 -9.83 0.96
N GLU A 283 4.34 -8.59 0.53
CA GLU A 283 5.06 -8.17 -0.65
C GLU A 283 6.54 -8.60 -0.67
N ILE A 284 7.13 -8.80 0.51
CA ILE A 284 8.54 -9.14 0.65
C ILE A 284 8.86 -10.52 0.08
N TYR A 285 7.91 -11.47 0.08
CA TYR A 285 8.17 -12.78 -0.51
C TYR A 285 7.91 -12.83 -2.03
N PHE A 286 7.24 -11.83 -2.62
CA PHE A 286 6.85 -11.89 -4.04
C PHE A 286 8.05 -11.97 -5.00
N PRO A 287 9.17 -11.24 -4.79
CA PRO A 287 10.36 -11.35 -5.64
C PRO A 287 10.94 -12.77 -5.67
N TYR A 288 10.82 -13.53 -4.57
CA TYR A 288 11.29 -14.92 -4.48
C TYR A 288 10.48 -15.85 -5.40
N VAL A 289 9.17 -15.61 -5.50
CA VAL A 289 8.28 -16.35 -6.41
C VAL A 289 8.50 -15.89 -7.87
N LEU A 290 8.65 -14.59 -8.11
CA LEU A 290 8.84 -14.04 -9.46
C LEU A 290 10.16 -14.48 -10.10
N GLN A 291 11.23 -14.68 -9.31
CA GLN A 291 12.51 -15.20 -9.80
C GLN A 291 12.37 -16.63 -10.37
N LYS A 292 11.44 -17.42 -9.81
CA LYS A 292 11.19 -18.81 -10.23
C LYS A 292 9.68 -19.04 -10.36
N PRO A 293 9.08 -18.74 -11.53
CA PRO A 293 7.63 -18.85 -11.73
C PRO A 293 7.04 -20.24 -11.40
N ILE A 294 7.83 -21.32 -11.43
CA ILE A 294 7.37 -22.64 -10.98
C ILE A 294 6.90 -22.64 -9.51
N LEU A 295 7.40 -21.72 -8.69
CA LEU A 295 7.01 -21.54 -7.29
C LEU A 295 5.59 -20.96 -7.13
N PHE A 296 4.92 -20.52 -8.20
CA PHE A 296 3.48 -20.24 -8.16
C PHE A 296 2.69 -21.47 -7.69
N ILE A 297 3.12 -22.67 -8.07
CA ILE A 297 2.48 -23.91 -7.64
C ILE A 297 2.57 -24.06 -6.12
N ALA A 298 3.70 -23.71 -5.51
CA ALA A 298 3.91 -23.82 -4.07
C ALA A 298 2.99 -22.87 -3.29
N VAL A 299 2.88 -21.61 -3.71
CA VAL A 299 1.97 -20.65 -3.05
C VAL A 299 0.51 -20.98 -3.27
N ILE A 300 0.11 -21.44 -4.47
CA ILE A 300 -1.27 -21.87 -4.75
C ILE A 300 -1.65 -23.07 -3.87
N LEU A 301 -0.82 -24.10 -3.80
CA LEU A 301 -1.10 -25.28 -2.98
C LEU A 301 -1.07 -24.96 -1.48
N GLY A 302 -0.13 -24.11 -1.05
CA GLY A 302 -0.09 -23.60 0.33
C GLY A 302 -1.37 -22.84 0.69
N GLY A 303 -1.76 -21.88 -0.14
CA GLY A 303 -2.99 -21.09 0.05
C GLY A 303 -4.24 -21.97 0.06
N ALA A 304 -4.36 -22.88 -0.91
CA ALA A 304 -5.47 -23.83 -0.99
C ALA A 304 -5.56 -24.72 0.24
N THR A 305 -4.42 -25.16 0.78
CA THR A 305 -4.37 -25.94 2.02
C THR A 305 -4.89 -25.13 3.21
N GLY A 306 -4.48 -23.87 3.34
CA GLY A 306 -4.98 -22.99 4.39
C GLY A 306 -6.48 -22.74 4.29
N VAL A 307 -6.97 -22.44 3.09
CA VAL A 307 -8.41 -22.24 2.85
C VAL A 307 -9.18 -23.52 3.15
N ALA A 308 -8.73 -24.68 2.68
CA ALA A 308 -9.36 -25.97 2.96
C ALA A 308 -9.40 -26.27 4.46
N THR A 309 -8.32 -25.97 5.18
CA THR A 309 -8.28 -26.10 6.64
C THR A 309 -9.34 -25.22 7.30
N ASN A 310 -9.44 -23.95 6.90
CA ASN A 310 -10.43 -23.05 7.48
C ASN A 310 -11.88 -23.43 7.14
N VAL A 311 -12.13 -23.95 5.94
CA VAL A 311 -13.44 -24.50 5.56
C VAL A 311 -13.79 -25.70 6.46
N ALA A 312 -12.84 -26.63 6.67
CA ALA A 312 -13.07 -27.82 7.48
C ALA A 312 -13.32 -27.51 8.98
N PHE A 313 -12.66 -26.49 9.52
CA PHE A 313 -12.82 -26.06 10.91
C PHE A 313 -13.88 -24.96 11.10
N HIS A 314 -14.52 -24.50 10.01
CA HIS A 314 -15.42 -23.34 10.00
C HIS A 314 -14.82 -22.12 10.69
N SER A 315 -13.52 -21.87 10.50
CA SER A 315 -12.79 -20.79 11.16
C SER A 315 -12.74 -19.52 10.32
N GLY A 316 -12.71 -18.37 11.00
CA GLY A 316 -12.67 -17.06 10.35
C GLY A 316 -12.18 -15.95 11.28
N LEU A 317 -12.08 -14.74 10.72
CA LEU A 317 -11.71 -13.53 11.44
C LEU A 317 -12.92 -12.61 11.65
N VAL A 318 -12.89 -11.80 12.69
CA VAL A 318 -13.92 -10.79 13.01
C VAL A 318 -13.67 -9.46 12.28
N ALA A 319 -12.51 -9.30 11.65
CA ALA A 319 -12.13 -8.13 10.87
C ALA A 319 -10.98 -8.46 9.89
N PRO A 320 -10.74 -7.64 8.84
CA PRO A 320 -9.55 -7.73 8.03
C PRO A 320 -8.29 -7.59 8.90
N ALA A 321 -7.33 -8.50 8.72
CA ALA A 321 -6.03 -8.40 9.37
C ALA A 321 -5.14 -7.43 8.59
N SER A 322 -4.83 -6.27 9.18
CA SER A 322 -4.01 -5.25 8.54
C SER A 322 -3.04 -4.58 9.53
N PRO A 323 -1.71 -4.64 9.32
CA PRO A 323 -1.01 -5.46 8.31
C PRO A 323 -1.31 -6.96 8.43
N GLY A 324 -1.06 -7.77 7.40
CA GLY A 324 -1.34 -9.21 7.38
C GLY A 324 -0.41 -10.07 8.24
N SER A 325 0.04 -9.55 9.40
CA SER A 325 0.96 -10.25 10.29
C SER A 325 0.27 -11.36 11.06
N ILE A 326 1.04 -12.33 11.55
CA ILE A 326 0.48 -13.37 12.43
C ILE A 326 -0.18 -12.77 13.67
N PHE A 327 0.35 -11.66 14.20
CA PHE A 327 -0.24 -10.97 15.35
C PHE A 327 -1.59 -10.36 15.02
N ALA A 328 -1.72 -9.73 13.85
CA ALA A 328 -2.98 -9.15 13.40
C ALA A 328 -4.01 -10.25 13.07
N VAL A 329 -3.58 -11.33 12.42
CA VAL A 329 -4.43 -12.50 12.14
C VAL A 329 -4.96 -13.10 13.45
N LEU A 330 -4.09 -13.38 14.42
CA LEU A 330 -4.51 -13.92 15.72
C LEU A 330 -5.37 -12.93 16.52
N GLY A 331 -5.04 -11.63 16.48
CA GLY A 331 -5.80 -10.59 17.15
C GLY A 331 -7.22 -10.42 16.57
N ALA A 332 -7.37 -10.61 15.26
CA ALA A 332 -8.65 -10.58 14.57
C ALA A 332 -9.35 -11.94 14.55
N THR A 333 -8.78 -13.00 15.14
CA THR A 333 -9.38 -14.33 15.10
C THR A 333 -10.61 -14.40 16.01
N ALA A 334 -11.71 -14.96 15.49
CA ALA A 334 -12.89 -15.22 16.30
C ALA A 334 -12.58 -16.24 17.40
N LYS A 335 -13.23 -16.12 18.56
CA LYS A 335 -12.94 -16.92 19.76
C LYS A 335 -12.93 -18.43 19.53
N ASP A 336 -13.84 -18.91 18.70
CA ASP A 336 -14.02 -20.34 18.39
C ASP A 336 -13.12 -20.82 17.24
N SER A 337 -12.34 -19.92 16.63
CA SER A 337 -11.65 -20.15 15.36
C SER A 337 -10.14 -20.31 15.49
N PHE A 338 -9.56 -20.10 16.68
CA PHE A 338 -8.11 -20.14 16.92
C PHE A 338 -7.43 -21.41 16.42
N LEU A 339 -7.98 -22.58 16.73
CA LEU A 339 -7.38 -23.84 16.31
C LEU A 339 -7.32 -23.95 14.78
N GLY A 340 -8.44 -23.67 14.11
CA GLY A 340 -8.53 -23.71 12.64
C GLY A 340 -7.61 -22.70 11.98
N VAL A 341 -7.56 -21.46 12.48
CA VAL A 341 -6.67 -20.41 11.96
C VAL A 341 -5.20 -20.78 12.13
N ILE A 342 -4.78 -21.20 13.34
CA ILE A 342 -3.39 -21.58 13.60
C ILE A 342 -2.97 -22.76 12.73
N LEU A 343 -3.80 -23.81 12.64
CA LEU A 343 -3.55 -24.96 11.77
C LEU A 343 -3.47 -24.53 10.30
N SER A 344 -4.35 -23.63 9.86
CA SER A 344 -4.33 -23.16 8.48
C SER A 344 -3.00 -22.48 8.13
N VAL A 345 -2.44 -21.66 9.03
CA VAL A 345 -1.14 -21.00 8.83
C VAL A 345 -0.01 -22.04 8.79
N ILE A 346 0.01 -22.97 9.75
CA ILE A 346 1.06 -24.00 9.85
C ILE A 346 1.03 -24.93 8.62
N LEU A 347 -0.14 -25.45 8.26
CA LEU A 347 -0.30 -26.37 7.14
C LEU A 347 -0.03 -25.68 5.80
N SER A 348 -0.46 -24.43 5.63
CA SER A 348 -0.11 -23.63 4.44
C SER A 348 1.40 -23.46 4.30
N ALA A 349 2.08 -23.13 5.41
CA ALA A 349 3.54 -22.99 5.42
C ALA A 349 4.24 -24.31 5.14
N ALA A 350 3.77 -25.42 5.73
CA ALA A 350 4.34 -26.75 5.52
C ALA A 350 4.23 -27.21 4.06
N VAL A 351 3.04 -27.06 3.45
CA VAL A 351 2.82 -27.44 2.05
C VAL A 351 3.63 -26.55 1.10
N SER A 352 3.56 -25.23 1.27
CA SER A 352 4.35 -24.29 0.46
C SER A 352 5.86 -24.56 0.59
N PHE A 353 6.34 -24.80 1.82
CA PHE A 353 7.74 -25.17 2.09
C PHE A 353 8.15 -26.46 1.40
N ALA A 354 7.35 -27.53 1.52
CA ALA A 354 7.68 -28.83 0.95
C ALA A 354 7.75 -28.77 -0.58
N VAL A 355 6.75 -28.15 -1.22
CA VAL A 355 6.69 -28.01 -2.68
C VAL A 355 7.80 -27.10 -3.20
N ALA A 356 8.04 -25.96 -2.54
CA ALA A 356 9.11 -25.05 -2.92
C ALA A 356 10.50 -25.69 -2.74
N SER A 357 10.73 -26.39 -1.63
CA SER A 357 11.99 -27.09 -1.36
C SER A 357 12.27 -28.15 -2.43
N PHE A 358 11.27 -28.92 -2.83
CA PHE A 358 11.40 -29.88 -3.92
C PHE A 358 11.90 -29.22 -5.21
N PHE A 359 11.26 -28.12 -5.64
CA PHE A 359 11.67 -27.41 -6.85
C PHE A 359 13.05 -26.76 -6.72
N LEU A 360 13.37 -26.13 -5.59
CA LEU A 360 14.67 -25.50 -5.35
C LEU A 360 15.80 -26.53 -5.36
N ILE A 361 15.61 -27.68 -4.73
CA ILE A 361 16.58 -28.78 -4.74
C ILE A 361 16.75 -29.33 -6.16
N ALA A 362 15.63 -29.55 -6.88
CA ALA A 362 15.65 -30.07 -8.25
C ALA A 362 16.37 -29.14 -9.23
N THR A 363 16.25 -27.81 -9.08
CA THR A 363 16.90 -26.83 -9.97
C THR A 363 18.29 -26.38 -9.50
N ARG A 364 18.72 -26.76 -8.28
CA ARG A 364 19.91 -26.22 -7.62
C ARG A 364 21.19 -26.27 -8.47
N LYS A 365 21.46 -27.39 -9.14
CA LYS A 365 22.66 -27.54 -10.00
C LYS A 365 22.65 -26.54 -11.16
N ARG A 366 21.48 -26.32 -11.75
CA ARG A 366 21.28 -25.36 -12.84
C ARG A 366 21.48 -23.94 -12.34
N ASP A 367 20.89 -23.62 -11.19
CA ASP A 367 20.93 -22.27 -10.61
C ASP A 367 22.34 -21.83 -10.18
N LEU A 368 23.16 -22.78 -9.72
CA LEU A 368 24.57 -22.55 -9.41
C LEU A 368 25.39 -22.34 -10.70
N ALA A 369 25.09 -23.08 -11.76
CA ALA A 369 25.79 -22.99 -13.04
C ALA A 369 25.44 -21.71 -13.83
N SER A 370 24.23 -21.19 -13.67
CA SER A 370 23.73 -20.04 -14.43
C SER A 370 23.99 -18.69 -13.76
N GLY A 371 24.59 -18.64 -12.57
CA GLY A 371 24.83 -17.40 -11.80
C GLY A 371 23.56 -16.63 -11.39
N THR A 372 22.38 -17.15 -11.75
CA THR A 372 21.07 -16.48 -11.64
C THR A 372 20.56 -16.43 -10.20
N GLY A 373 21.28 -17.04 -9.25
CA GLY A 373 21.10 -16.81 -7.81
C GLY A 373 21.32 -15.35 -7.38
N GLY A 374 21.78 -14.48 -8.28
CA GLY A 374 21.92 -13.02 -8.10
C GLY A 374 20.84 -12.13 -8.74
N ASP A 375 19.95 -12.64 -9.60
CA ASP A 375 18.98 -11.81 -10.35
C ASP A 375 17.72 -11.42 -9.55
N MET A 376 17.87 -11.30 -8.23
CA MET A 376 16.82 -10.77 -7.36
C MET A 376 16.74 -9.23 -7.44
N SER A 377 17.82 -8.59 -7.89
CA SER A 377 17.89 -7.13 -8.07
C SER A 377 16.81 -6.61 -9.03
N ALA A 378 16.59 -7.26 -10.18
CA ALA A 378 15.57 -6.82 -11.14
C ALA A 378 14.12 -7.01 -10.62
N ALA A 379 13.87 -8.08 -9.86
CA ALA A 379 12.57 -8.32 -9.23
C ALA A 379 12.31 -7.36 -8.07
N MET A 380 13.34 -7.04 -7.29
CA MET A 380 13.30 -6.06 -6.19
C MET A 380 13.18 -4.61 -6.72
N ALA A 381 13.86 -4.26 -7.80
CA ALA A 381 13.70 -2.97 -8.47
C ALA A 381 12.28 -2.78 -8.99
N LYS A 382 11.67 -3.84 -9.56
CA LYS A 382 10.25 -3.84 -9.92
C LYS A 382 9.34 -3.71 -8.70
N LEU A 383 9.66 -4.35 -7.58
CA LEU A 383 8.92 -4.21 -6.33
C LEU A 383 8.97 -2.76 -5.82
N GLN A 384 10.16 -2.14 -5.82
CA GLN A 384 10.38 -0.77 -5.37
C GLN A 384 9.73 0.28 -6.25
N ALA A 385 9.73 0.07 -7.57
CA ALA A 385 9.06 0.94 -8.53
C ALA A 385 7.53 0.87 -8.45
N ASN A 386 6.98 -0.23 -7.92
CA ASN A 386 5.56 -0.54 -8.02
C ASN A 386 4.79 -0.46 -6.71
N LYS A 387 5.47 -0.36 -5.56
CA LYS A 387 4.82 -0.33 -4.24
C LYS A 387 5.34 0.75 -3.29
N GLY A 388 4.49 1.05 -2.30
CA GLY A 388 4.59 2.20 -1.41
C GLY A 388 5.78 2.15 -0.45
N ARG A 389 5.89 3.23 0.32
CA ARG A 389 7.02 3.55 1.20
C ARG A 389 7.48 2.41 2.13
N ASP A 390 6.54 1.67 2.71
CA ASP A 390 6.84 0.68 3.75
C ASP A 390 7.47 -0.60 3.17
N VAL A 391 7.15 -0.93 1.93
CA VAL A 391 7.82 -2.01 1.19
C VAL A 391 9.24 -1.56 0.79
N ASN A 392 9.40 -0.28 0.44
CA ASN A 392 10.70 0.28 0.04
C ASN A 392 11.67 0.38 1.23
N SER A 393 11.19 0.78 2.41
CA SER A 393 12.01 0.79 3.63
C SER A 393 12.39 -0.63 4.07
N ALA A 394 11.44 -1.56 4.03
CA ALA A 394 11.68 -2.96 4.39
C ALA A 394 12.69 -3.65 3.46
N THR A 395 12.58 -3.46 2.15
CA THR A 395 13.50 -4.06 1.17
C THR A 395 14.90 -3.43 1.22
N SER A 396 15.00 -2.13 1.52
CA SER A 396 16.30 -1.45 1.65
C SER A 396 17.11 -1.96 2.85
N GLY A 397 16.46 -2.35 3.95
CA GLY A 397 17.13 -2.96 5.11
C GLY A 397 17.57 -4.40 4.88
N LEU A 398 16.89 -5.12 3.99
CA LEU A 398 17.16 -6.53 3.69
C LEU A 398 18.40 -6.73 2.81
N LEU A 399 18.69 -5.75 1.93
CA LEU A 399 19.72 -5.84 0.90
C LEU A 399 21.07 -5.20 1.30
N GLY A 400 21.21 -4.73 2.55
CA GLY A 400 22.35 -3.96 3.09
C GLY A 400 23.56 -3.79 2.16
N ASN A 401 23.76 -2.58 1.63
CA ASN A 401 24.93 -2.03 0.90
C ASN A 401 25.97 -3.04 0.34
N ASN A 402 25.54 -4.06 -0.40
CA ASN A 402 26.44 -4.91 -1.17
C ASN A 402 26.36 -4.59 -2.66
N SER A 403 26.53 -3.30 -3.00
CA SER A 403 27.17 -2.97 -4.27
C SER A 403 28.68 -3.16 -4.05
N PRO A 404 29.38 -3.93 -4.90
CA PRO A 404 30.83 -3.92 -4.85
C PRO A 404 31.27 -2.47 -5.09
N ALA A 405 32.04 -1.92 -4.15
CA ALA A 405 32.79 -0.71 -4.38
C ALA A 405 33.77 -1.02 -5.52
N ASN A 406 33.40 -0.70 -6.76
CA ASN A 406 34.39 -0.55 -7.81
C ASN A 406 35.18 0.72 -7.45
N GLU A 407 36.41 0.52 -6.98
CA GLU A 407 37.39 1.56 -6.63
C GLU A 407 37.89 2.38 -7.85
N GLN A 408 37.05 2.58 -8.88
CA GLN A 408 37.47 3.23 -10.13
C GLN A 408 36.52 4.32 -10.65
N GLU A 409 35.53 4.77 -9.88
CA GLU A 409 34.73 5.96 -10.22
C GLU A 409 34.89 7.13 -9.22
N SER A 410 35.99 7.15 -8.46
CA SER A 410 36.32 8.26 -7.54
C SER A 410 37.05 9.45 -8.19
N GLU A 411 37.12 9.55 -9.53
CA GLU A 411 37.83 10.65 -10.21
C GLU A 411 37.06 11.39 -11.31
N ALA A 412 35.77 11.10 -11.53
CA ALA A 412 35.00 11.74 -12.63
C ALA A 412 33.85 12.67 -12.20
N ALA A 413 33.79 13.10 -10.94
CA ALA A 413 32.81 14.11 -10.48
C ALA A 413 33.44 15.46 -10.10
N LEU A 414 34.63 15.77 -10.65
CA LEU A 414 35.21 17.11 -10.69
C LEU A 414 34.72 17.83 -11.94
N GLY A 415 33.56 18.49 -11.84
CA GLY A 415 33.01 19.24 -12.97
C GLY A 415 31.71 19.97 -12.64
N GLY A 416 31.81 21.05 -11.86
CA GLY A 416 30.65 21.91 -11.63
C GLY A 416 30.70 22.83 -10.41
N VAL A 417 31.87 23.15 -9.86
CA VAL A 417 31.98 24.30 -8.95
C VAL A 417 32.07 25.55 -9.83
N GLY A 418 30.92 26.09 -10.20
CA GLY A 418 30.83 27.46 -10.64
C GLY A 418 31.28 28.35 -9.48
N ALA A 419 32.46 28.92 -9.60
CA ALA A 419 32.97 29.97 -8.73
C ALA A 419 32.03 31.19 -8.82
N GLY A 420 31.06 31.23 -7.93
CA GLY A 420 30.31 32.42 -7.56
C GLY A 420 30.53 32.66 -6.09
N THR A 421 31.49 33.53 -5.75
CA THR A 421 31.59 34.14 -4.43
C THR A 421 30.30 34.90 -4.12
N ALA A 422 29.43 34.31 -3.30
CA ALA A 422 28.34 34.99 -2.61
C ALA A 422 28.23 34.42 -1.20
N THR A 423 28.67 35.22 -0.22
CA THR A 423 28.39 35.15 1.23
C THR A 423 27.85 33.83 1.78
N ALA A 424 28.68 33.12 2.57
CA ALA A 424 28.24 32.00 3.41
C ALA A 424 27.03 32.43 4.25
N THR A 425 25.83 32.09 3.77
CA THR A 425 24.59 32.45 4.44
C THR A 425 24.40 31.43 5.55
N LYS A 426 24.29 31.93 6.79
CA LYS A 426 24.13 31.08 7.96
C LYS A 426 22.87 30.24 7.80
N VAL A 427 23.01 28.92 7.87
CA VAL A 427 21.90 27.99 7.64
C VAL A 427 21.15 27.81 8.96
N HIS A 428 19.89 28.24 8.97
CA HIS A 428 18.98 28.12 10.11
C HIS A 428 17.85 27.13 9.84
N ASN A 429 17.36 27.04 8.61
CA ASN A 429 16.22 26.21 8.24
C ASN A 429 16.60 25.13 7.20
N VAL A 430 16.72 23.89 7.68
CA VAL A 430 17.05 22.72 6.87
C VAL A 430 15.78 21.92 6.59
N VAL A 431 15.46 21.72 5.30
CA VAL A 431 14.27 21.00 4.86
C VAL A 431 14.60 19.78 4.03
N PHE A 432 14.11 18.63 4.48
CA PHE A 432 14.07 17.41 3.69
C PHE A 432 12.84 17.44 2.77
N ALA A 433 13.07 17.58 1.47
CA ALA A 433 12.00 17.66 0.48
C ALA A 433 11.87 16.35 -0.30
N CYS A 434 10.65 15.82 -0.37
CA CYS A 434 10.30 14.72 -1.27
C CYS A 434 8.94 14.99 -1.92
N ASP A 435 8.50 14.17 -2.88
CA ASP A 435 7.29 14.45 -3.66
C ASP A 435 6.02 14.60 -2.78
N ALA A 436 5.84 13.69 -1.81
CA ALA A 436 4.68 13.69 -0.90
C ALA A 436 4.93 14.38 0.45
N GLY A 437 6.17 14.74 0.77
CA GLY A 437 6.53 15.38 2.05
C GLY A 437 6.46 14.51 3.30
N MET A 438 6.18 13.21 3.16
CA MET A 438 6.10 12.26 4.26
C MET A 438 6.98 11.05 3.93
N GLY A 439 7.77 10.56 4.89
CA GLY A 439 8.43 9.26 4.74
C GLY A 439 9.92 9.19 4.93
N SER A 440 10.63 8.74 3.89
CA SER A 440 12.10 8.66 3.89
C SER A 440 12.72 10.02 4.19
N SER A 441 12.11 11.11 3.71
CA SER A 441 12.44 12.49 4.10
C SER A 441 12.21 12.81 5.58
N ALA A 442 11.14 12.28 6.19
CA ALA A 442 10.87 12.45 7.62
C ALA A 442 11.85 11.65 8.49
N MET A 443 12.24 10.44 8.03
CA MET A 443 13.27 9.64 8.69
C MET A 443 14.66 10.29 8.54
N GLY A 444 15.02 10.75 7.34
CA GLY A 444 16.26 11.53 7.11
C GLY A 444 16.32 12.79 7.97
N ALA A 445 15.22 13.55 8.04
CA ALA A 445 15.10 14.70 8.93
C ALA A 445 15.30 14.31 10.41
N SER A 446 14.78 13.17 10.84
CA SER A 446 14.97 12.67 12.21
C SER A 446 16.42 12.26 12.48
N VAL A 447 17.09 11.61 11.52
CA VAL A 447 18.50 11.23 11.61
C VAL A 447 19.40 12.46 11.69
N LEU A 448 19.22 13.44 10.79
CA LEU A 448 20.01 14.67 10.80
C LEU A 448 19.74 15.49 12.07
N ARG A 449 18.47 15.63 12.47
CA ARG A 449 18.11 16.32 13.73
C ARG A 449 18.81 15.72 14.94
N ASN A 450 18.89 14.38 15.01
CA ASN A 450 19.63 13.69 16.07
C ASN A 450 21.14 13.93 15.99
N LYS A 451 21.73 13.98 14.79
CA LYS A 451 23.16 14.29 14.61
C LYS A 451 23.48 15.75 14.99
N VAL A 452 22.67 16.72 14.55
CA VAL A 452 22.77 18.15 14.92
C VAL A 452 22.69 18.32 16.44
N LYS A 453 21.72 17.67 17.09
CA LYS A 453 21.57 17.69 18.55
C LYS A 453 22.78 17.08 19.27
N LYS A 454 23.30 15.94 18.78
CA LYS A 454 24.50 15.30 19.35
C LYS A 454 25.77 16.14 19.17
N ALA A 455 25.84 16.92 18.10
CA ALA A 455 26.94 17.85 17.83
C ALA A 455 26.86 19.15 18.64
N GLY A 456 25.79 19.36 19.43
CA GLY A 456 25.62 20.56 20.26
C GLY A 456 25.29 21.83 19.47
N ILE A 457 24.74 21.70 18.26
CA ILE A 457 24.41 22.84 17.39
C ILE A 457 23.01 23.36 17.77
N GLU A 458 22.94 24.62 18.17
CA GLU A 458 21.69 25.31 18.53
C GLU A 458 21.27 26.32 17.45
N GLY A 459 19.96 26.62 17.37
CA GLY A 459 19.43 27.62 16.41
C GLY A 459 19.24 27.12 14.98
N VAL A 460 19.23 25.79 14.77
CA VAL A 460 18.95 25.16 13.46
C VAL A 460 17.67 24.31 13.57
N THR A 461 16.71 24.55 12.67
CA THR A 461 15.51 23.75 12.52
C THR A 461 15.70 22.73 11.40
N VAL A 462 15.29 21.48 11.67
CA VAL A 462 15.33 20.39 10.68
C VAL A 462 13.94 19.80 10.53
N VAL A 463 13.30 20.02 9.39
CA VAL A 463 11.92 19.58 9.10
C VAL A 463 11.83 18.85 7.77
N ASN A 464 10.69 18.22 7.49
CA ASN A 464 10.39 17.61 6.20
C ASN A 464 9.14 18.26 5.60
N LYS A 465 9.17 18.49 4.29
CA LYS A 465 8.04 19.06 3.53
C LYS A 465 7.90 18.37 2.17
N ALA A 466 6.72 18.48 1.57
CA ALA A 466 6.55 18.11 0.16
C ALA A 466 7.24 19.17 -0.71
N ILE A 467 7.83 18.79 -1.84
CA ILE A 467 8.43 19.76 -2.79
C ILE A 467 7.39 20.80 -3.23
N ALA A 468 6.12 20.40 -3.36
CA ALA A 468 5.01 21.30 -3.67
C ALA A 468 4.76 22.37 -2.59
N ASN A 469 5.17 22.10 -1.35
CA ASN A 469 4.93 22.93 -0.16
C ASN A 469 6.18 23.71 0.29
N LEU A 470 7.25 23.74 -0.52
CA LEU A 470 8.39 24.61 -0.27
C LEU A 470 7.94 26.08 -0.38
N THR A 471 8.30 26.87 0.63
CA THR A 471 7.81 28.24 0.81
C THR A 471 8.81 29.31 0.39
N GLY A 472 10.05 28.93 0.07
CA GLY A 472 11.10 29.83 -0.41
C GLY A 472 11.98 30.43 0.70
N ASP A 473 11.64 30.15 1.96
CA ASP A 473 12.33 30.56 3.19
C ASP A 473 13.31 29.48 3.71
N GLU A 474 13.49 28.40 2.94
CA GLU A 474 14.43 27.34 3.28
C GLU A 474 15.86 27.74 2.91
N ASP A 475 16.80 27.56 3.84
CA ASP A 475 18.22 27.88 3.62
C ASP A 475 18.97 26.71 2.98
N LEU A 476 18.62 25.48 3.38
CA LEU A 476 19.22 24.24 2.87
C LEU A 476 18.16 23.18 2.62
N ILE A 477 18.13 22.63 1.41
CA ILE A 477 17.17 21.64 0.94
C ILE A 477 17.90 20.33 0.63
N ILE A 478 17.46 19.24 1.28
CA ILE A 478 17.98 17.89 1.05
C ILE A 478 16.95 17.07 0.28
N THR A 479 17.34 16.53 -0.87
CA THR A 479 16.46 15.78 -1.78
C THR A 479 17.14 14.51 -2.29
N GLN A 480 16.36 13.57 -2.82
CA GLN A 480 16.92 12.52 -3.68
C GLN A 480 17.42 13.13 -4.99
N GLU A 481 18.46 12.54 -5.58
CA GLU A 481 19.08 13.02 -6.84
C GLU A 481 18.03 13.30 -7.93
N GLU A 482 17.08 12.37 -8.11
CA GLU A 482 16.00 12.48 -9.10
C GLU A 482 15.04 13.67 -8.86
N LEU A 483 15.02 14.22 -7.64
CA LEU A 483 14.11 15.28 -7.21
C LEU A 483 14.81 16.63 -7.03
N THR A 484 16.13 16.67 -7.09
CA THR A 484 16.92 17.89 -6.84
C THR A 484 16.59 18.99 -7.84
N ASP A 485 16.48 18.68 -9.13
CA ASP A 485 16.17 19.68 -10.15
C ASP A 485 14.80 20.31 -9.95
N ARG A 486 13.83 19.52 -9.50
CA ARG A 486 12.47 20.01 -9.20
C ARG A 486 12.45 20.91 -7.95
N ALA A 487 13.28 20.62 -6.95
CA ALA A 487 13.43 21.47 -5.78
C ALA A 487 14.16 22.78 -6.11
N LYS A 488 15.19 22.74 -6.96
CA LYS A 488 15.89 23.93 -7.48
C LYS A 488 14.95 24.88 -8.23
N GLN A 489 13.99 24.34 -8.99
CA GLN A 489 12.97 25.15 -9.66
C GLN A 489 12.04 25.88 -8.67
N LYS A 490 11.81 25.31 -7.48
CA LYS A 490 10.92 25.89 -6.45
C LYS A 490 11.64 26.92 -5.57
N ASN A 491 12.87 26.62 -5.16
CA ASN A 491 13.70 27.54 -4.39
C ASN A 491 15.14 27.51 -4.94
N PRO A 492 15.47 28.39 -5.90
CA PRO A 492 16.80 28.43 -6.52
C PRO A 492 17.86 29.06 -5.60
N ASN A 493 17.44 29.79 -4.57
CA ASN A 493 18.34 30.54 -3.68
C ASN A 493 18.83 29.70 -2.48
N ALA A 494 18.15 28.60 -2.17
CA ALA A 494 18.57 27.66 -1.14
C ALA A 494 19.82 26.87 -1.56
N GLN A 495 20.59 26.38 -0.58
CA GLN A 495 21.61 25.37 -0.81
C GLN A 495 20.95 24.01 -1.07
N HIS A 496 21.41 23.26 -2.07
CA HIS A 496 20.83 21.96 -2.42
C HIS A 496 21.82 20.84 -2.19
N VAL A 497 21.42 19.82 -1.42
CA VAL A 497 22.19 18.60 -1.19
C VAL A 497 21.40 17.42 -1.74
N SER A 498 21.99 16.71 -2.69
CA SER A 498 21.43 15.50 -3.27
C SER A 498 21.96 14.28 -2.51
N VAL A 499 21.06 13.34 -2.20
CA VAL A 499 21.42 12.06 -1.56
C VAL A 499 20.80 10.89 -2.33
N GLY A 500 21.53 9.78 -2.46
CA GLY A 500 20.97 8.56 -3.06
C GLY A 500 19.86 7.94 -2.18
N ASN A 501 20.01 7.98 -0.85
CA ASN A 501 19.03 7.47 0.09
C ASN A 501 19.00 8.32 1.37
N PHE A 502 17.81 8.66 1.85
CA PHE A 502 17.64 9.46 3.07
C PHE A 502 18.04 8.74 4.37
N MET A 503 18.20 7.43 4.37
CA MET A 503 18.48 6.66 5.59
C MET A 503 19.96 6.60 5.94
N ASN A 504 20.85 6.65 4.94
CA ASN A 504 22.29 6.54 5.16
C ASN A 504 23.04 7.30 4.05
N ALA A 505 23.26 8.59 4.30
CA ALA A 505 23.93 9.50 3.38
C ALA A 505 25.20 10.04 4.08
N PRO A 506 26.41 9.74 3.58
CA PRO A 506 27.65 10.33 4.11
C PRO A 506 27.63 11.87 4.02
N GLN A 507 26.82 12.42 3.12
CA GLN A 507 26.54 13.85 3.00
C GLN A 507 25.99 14.47 4.29
N TYR A 508 25.36 13.70 5.18
CA TYR A 508 24.85 14.24 6.45
C TYR A 508 25.96 14.67 7.40
N ASP A 509 27.08 13.94 7.41
CA ASP A 509 28.21 14.31 8.25
C ASP A 509 28.88 15.60 7.73
N GLN A 510 28.91 15.78 6.41
CA GLN A 510 29.35 17.03 5.77
C GLN A 510 28.42 18.21 6.11
N VAL A 511 27.09 18.00 6.07
CA VAL A 511 26.12 19.03 6.46
C VAL A 511 26.27 19.39 7.95
N VAL A 512 26.49 18.42 8.83
CA VAL A 512 26.71 18.69 10.26
C VAL A 512 28.00 19.45 10.49
N GLU A 513 29.08 19.11 9.77
CA GLU A 513 30.36 19.82 9.85
C GLU A 513 30.24 21.26 9.31
N GLN A 514 29.50 21.46 8.21
CA GLN A 514 29.17 22.78 7.69
C GLN A 514 28.38 23.61 8.71
N LEU A 515 27.34 23.03 9.33
CA LEU A 515 26.52 23.68 10.36
C LEU A 515 27.30 23.98 11.65
N LYS A 516 28.41 23.29 11.89
CA LYS A 516 29.30 23.52 13.05
C LYS A 516 30.29 24.66 12.79
N ASN A 517 30.70 24.83 11.54
CA ASN A 517 31.75 25.76 11.12
C ASN A 517 31.22 27.09 10.56
N GLN A 518 29.92 27.38 10.72
CA GLN A 518 29.23 28.56 10.21
C GLN A 518 29.10 29.72 11.20
#